data_AF-A0A1Z4JQ76-F1
#
_entry.id   AF-A0A1Z4JQ76-F1
#
_cell.length_a   1.000
_cell.length_b   1.000
_cell.length_c   1.000
_cell.angle_alpha   90.00
_cell.angle_beta   90.00
_cell.angle_gamma   90.00
#
_symmetry.space_group_name_H-M   'P 1'
#
loop_
_entity.id
_entity.type
_entity.pdbx_description
1 polymer ?
#
loop_
_entity_poly.entity_id
_entity_poly.type
_entity_poly.pdbx_seq_one_letter_code
_entity_poly.pdbx_strand_id
1 'polypeptide(L)'
;MISSQVEPIPMHLKCLLAPHGIGYRIKLLSQLANRKFQERLDPYKLTPFHWIVLCCLWQEDGQATSSIGDRLQQVGGTLTGVLDRMSERGLIRRERDAQDRRIWRIWLTDAGRKFEEILPPLATELRDAALQGISIPNREQLSTIVDRMIANLGESPIIHPAEGWEAIFAPNNLGYRMKLIAQLGTRRFQDLLEPFGLTPFHWVVLCCLWQEDGQATSSIGENLQQVGGTLTGVLDRMSERGLIRRERDAQDRRIWRIWLTDAGLELRQTLPMAALELLQMMMQDISEDEQTLLSKCVDRLIANLAEV
;
A
#
# COMPACT_ATOMS: atom_id res chain seq x y z
N MET A 1 -25.39 31.15 12.17
CA MET A 1 -24.31 32.08 11.79
C MET A 1 -23.16 31.88 12.76
N ILE A 2 -22.20 31.02 12.39
CA ILE A 2 -20.75 31.29 12.37
C ILE A 2 -20.27 30.42 11.21
N SER A 3 -20.05 31.02 10.04
CA SER A 3 -19.27 30.36 9.00
C SER A 3 -17.84 30.44 9.48
N SER A 4 -17.40 29.45 10.27
CA SER A 4 -15.99 29.31 10.62
C SER A 4 -15.30 28.89 9.34
N GLN A 5 -14.86 29.87 8.55
CA GLN A 5 -13.95 29.60 7.45
C GLN A 5 -12.72 28.92 8.07
N VAL A 6 -12.62 27.62 7.86
CA VAL A 6 -11.42 26.87 8.22
C VAL A 6 -10.29 27.53 7.45
N GLU A 7 -9.35 28.17 8.16
CA GLU A 7 -8.21 28.81 7.49
C GLU A 7 -7.51 27.79 6.58
N PRO A 8 -6.91 28.18 5.45
CA PRO A 8 -6.19 27.22 4.61
C PRO A 8 -5.07 26.54 5.39
N ILE A 9 -4.88 25.23 5.22
CA ILE A 9 -3.73 24.53 5.80
C ILE A 9 -2.45 25.25 5.36
N PRO A 10 -1.51 25.56 6.28
CA PRO A 10 -0.26 26.24 5.95
C PRO A 10 0.41 25.61 4.75
N MET A 11 0.95 26.44 3.84
CA MET A 11 1.50 25.97 2.57
C MET A 11 2.54 24.85 2.75
N HIS A 12 3.37 24.96 3.79
CA HIS A 12 4.40 23.97 4.11
C HIS A 12 3.86 22.60 4.55
N LEU A 13 2.58 22.51 4.96
CA LEU A 13 1.93 21.24 5.35
C LEU A 13 1.10 20.64 4.22
N LYS A 14 0.86 21.36 3.11
CA LYS A 14 0.13 20.81 1.96
C LYS A 14 0.81 19.60 1.34
N CYS A 15 2.13 19.50 1.44
CA CYS A 15 2.90 18.35 0.99
C CYS A 15 2.61 17.07 1.79
N LEU A 16 1.85 17.12 2.88
CA LEU A 16 1.44 15.95 3.68
C LEU A 16 0.06 15.42 3.28
N LEU A 17 -0.74 16.26 2.63
CA LEU A 17 -2.15 15.98 2.37
C LEU A 17 -2.31 15.26 1.03
N ALA A 18 -3.35 14.43 0.93
CA ALA A 18 -3.81 13.99 -0.37
C ALA A 18 -4.24 15.22 -1.23
N PRO A 19 -3.96 15.23 -2.54
CA PRO A 19 -3.26 14.18 -3.31
C PRO A 19 -1.72 14.34 -3.37
N HIS A 20 -1.16 15.37 -2.74
CA HIS A 20 0.26 15.76 -2.89
C HIS A 20 1.25 14.92 -2.06
N GLY A 21 0.79 14.38 -0.94
CA GLY A 21 1.59 13.57 -0.02
C GLY A 21 2.29 12.41 -0.68
N ILE A 22 3.61 12.31 -0.51
CA ILE A 22 4.38 11.20 -1.08
C ILE A 22 3.92 9.85 -0.52
N GLY A 23 3.63 9.77 0.79
CA GLY A 23 3.06 8.57 1.40
C GLY A 23 1.70 8.18 0.82
N TYR A 24 0.84 9.17 0.51
CA TYR A 24 -0.43 8.95 -0.18
C TYR A 24 -0.20 8.42 -1.60
N ARG A 25 0.69 9.05 -2.37
CA ARG A 25 1.00 8.66 -3.75
C ARG A 25 1.64 7.26 -3.84
N ILE A 26 2.54 6.91 -2.92
CA ILE A 26 3.10 5.55 -2.83
C ILE A 26 2.02 4.52 -2.52
N LYS A 27 1.10 4.82 -1.59
CA LYS A 27 -0.04 3.95 -1.29
C LYS A 27 -0.95 3.79 -2.51
N LEU A 28 -1.26 4.87 -3.21
CA LEU A 28 -2.05 4.86 -4.44
C LEU A 28 -1.38 4.02 -5.52
N LEU A 29 -0.08 4.23 -5.76
CA LEU A 29 0.72 3.44 -6.68
C LEU A 29 0.67 1.95 -6.34
N SER A 30 0.84 1.58 -5.08
CA SER A 30 0.74 0.19 -4.62
C SER A 30 -0.64 -0.41 -4.90
N GLN A 31 -1.70 0.35 -4.65
CA GLN A 31 -3.08 -0.10 -4.91
C GLN A 31 -3.37 -0.29 -6.40
N LEU A 32 -2.93 0.65 -7.25
CA LEU A 32 -3.07 0.57 -8.70
C LEU A 32 -2.28 -0.62 -9.26
N ALA A 33 -1.01 -0.76 -8.87
CA ALA A 33 -0.18 -1.88 -9.31
C ALA A 33 -0.80 -3.23 -8.91
N ASN A 34 -1.29 -3.36 -7.68
CA ASN A 34 -1.95 -4.58 -7.21
C ASN A 34 -3.25 -4.87 -7.99
N ARG A 35 -4.04 -3.84 -8.29
CA ARG A 35 -5.28 -3.98 -9.09
C ARG A 35 -4.97 -4.47 -10.50
N LYS A 36 -4.05 -3.79 -11.20
CA LYS A 36 -3.64 -4.15 -12.57
C LYS A 36 -3.00 -5.52 -12.65
N PHE A 37 -2.25 -5.92 -11.63
CA PHE A 37 -1.71 -7.26 -11.57
C PHE A 37 -2.79 -8.31 -11.28
N GLN A 38 -3.75 -8.02 -10.40
CA GLN A 38 -4.89 -8.91 -10.15
C GLN A 38 -5.71 -9.15 -11.43
N GLU A 39 -6.02 -8.09 -12.20
CA GLU A 39 -6.74 -8.19 -13.48
C GLU A 39 -6.04 -9.15 -14.46
N ARG A 40 -4.70 -9.15 -14.52
CA ARG A 40 -3.90 -10.08 -15.34
C ARG A 40 -3.87 -11.51 -14.82
N LEU A 41 -4.09 -11.71 -13.53
CA LEU A 41 -4.10 -13.03 -12.87
C LEU A 41 -5.50 -13.68 -12.85
N ASP A 42 -6.57 -12.89 -13.00
CA ASP A 42 -7.95 -13.34 -12.98
C ASP A 42 -8.26 -14.47 -13.99
N PRO A 43 -7.77 -14.44 -15.26
CA PRO A 43 -7.97 -15.54 -16.21
C PRO A 43 -7.43 -16.89 -15.71
N TYR A 44 -6.38 -16.86 -14.87
CA TYR A 44 -5.76 -18.04 -14.28
C TYR A 44 -6.34 -18.37 -12.90
N LYS A 45 -7.34 -17.59 -12.44
CA LYS A 45 -7.93 -17.65 -11.10
C LYS A 45 -6.87 -17.52 -10.01
N LEU A 46 -5.78 -16.80 -10.27
CA LEU A 46 -4.68 -16.60 -9.33
C LEU A 46 -4.85 -15.27 -8.60
N THR A 47 -4.09 -15.11 -7.53
CA THR A 47 -4.00 -13.86 -6.77
C THR A 47 -2.53 -13.46 -6.72
N PRO A 48 -2.19 -12.19 -6.45
CA PRO A 48 -0.82 -11.78 -6.22
C PRO A 48 -0.11 -12.63 -5.15
N PHE A 49 -0.86 -13.15 -4.16
CA PHE A 49 -0.31 -14.07 -3.18
C PHE A 49 0.03 -15.45 -3.76
N HIS A 50 -0.81 -16.01 -4.63
CA HIS A 50 -0.47 -17.26 -5.31
C HIS A 50 0.78 -17.08 -6.20
N TRP A 51 0.88 -15.97 -6.93
CA TRP A 51 2.06 -15.62 -7.72
C TRP A 51 3.32 -15.61 -6.87
N ILE A 52 3.30 -14.89 -5.75
CA ILE A 52 4.44 -14.77 -4.85
C ILE A 52 4.88 -16.14 -4.32
N VAL A 53 3.95 -17.02 -3.93
CA VAL A 53 4.29 -18.38 -3.49
C VAL A 53 4.92 -19.20 -4.62
N LEU A 54 4.37 -19.11 -5.84
CA LEU A 54 4.95 -19.79 -7.01
C LEU A 54 6.36 -19.28 -7.29
N CYS A 55 6.61 -17.97 -7.22
CA CYS A 55 7.94 -17.38 -7.35
C CYS A 55 8.95 -17.97 -6.38
N CYS A 56 8.58 -18.10 -5.09
CA CYS A 56 9.46 -18.73 -4.10
C CYS A 56 9.79 -20.17 -4.52
N LEU A 57 8.78 -20.95 -4.93
CA LEU A 57 8.95 -22.36 -5.27
C LEU A 57 9.68 -22.61 -6.59
N TRP A 58 9.62 -21.69 -7.56
CA TRP A 58 10.41 -21.76 -8.79
C TRP A 58 11.90 -21.50 -8.52
N GLN A 59 12.21 -20.58 -7.60
CA GLN A 59 13.59 -20.34 -7.17
C GLN A 59 14.15 -21.54 -6.39
N GLU A 60 13.35 -22.07 -5.47
CA GLU A 60 13.75 -23.19 -4.63
C GLU A 60 12.52 -24.04 -4.30
N ASP A 61 12.42 -25.23 -4.88
CA ASP A 61 11.31 -26.13 -4.62
C ASP A 61 11.51 -26.91 -3.31
N GLY A 62 10.44 -27.41 -2.70
CA GLY A 62 10.52 -28.18 -1.45
C GLY A 62 10.79 -27.35 -0.19
N GLN A 63 10.55 -26.04 -0.25
CA GLN A 63 10.74 -25.11 0.87
C GLN A 63 9.79 -25.39 2.04
N ALA A 64 10.26 -25.09 3.25
CA ALA A 64 9.41 -25.10 4.44
C ALA A 64 8.40 -23.94 4.39
N THR A 65 7.22 -24.16 4.97
CA THR A 65 6.18 -23.12 5.05
C THR A 65 6.69 -21.84 5.77
N SER A 66 7.52 -22.00 6.81
CA SER A 66 8.15 -20.87 7.52
C SER A 66 9.09 -20.09 6.61
N SER A 67 9.95 -20.77 5.84
CA SER A 67 10.88 -20.13 4.90
C SER A 67 10.15 -19.30 3.84
N ILE A 68 9.02 -19.81 3.33
CA ILE A 68 8.16 -19.02 2.43
C ILE A 68 7.61 -17.80 3.18
N GLY A 69 7.10 -17.95 4.41
CA GLY A 69 6.61 -16.81 5.20
C GLY A 69 7.66 -15.73 5.45
N ASP A 70 8.88 -16.14 5.82
CA ASP A 70 10.00 -15.25 6.11
C ASP A 70 10.40 -14.43 4.88
N ARG A 71 10.49 -15.04 3.70
CA ARG A 71 10.78 -14.35 2.43
C ARG A 71 9.74 -13.27 2.10
N LEU A 72 8.49 -13.46 2.53
CA LEU A 72 7.37 -12.58 2.22
C LEU A 72 7.10 -11.55 3.30
N GLN A 73 7.91 -11.53 4.37
CA GLN A 73 7.66 -10.77 5.60
C GLN A 73 6.21 -10.95 6.09
N GLN A 74 5.68 -12.16 5.92
CA GLN A 74 4.31 -12.54 6.28
C GLN A 74 4.36 -13.66 7.30
N VAL A 75 4.09 -13.32 8.57
CA VAL A 75 4.07 -14.30 9.66
C VAL A 75 2.63 -14.72 9.97
N GLY A 76 2.30 -15.99 9.71
CA GLY A 76 1.15 -16.72 10.30
C GLY A 76 -0.24 -16.54 9.65
N GLY A 77 -1.11 -17.54 9.88
CA GLY A 77 -2.57 -17.58 9.58
C GLY A 77 -2.99 -17.59 8.11
N THR A 78 -2.60 -16.56 7.36
CA THR A 78 -2.98 -16.35 5.96
C THR A 78 -2.25 -17.26 4.99
N LEU A 79 -0.95 -17.52 5.22
CA LEU A 79 -0.14 -18.35 4.32
C LEU A 79 -0.64 -19.80 4.26
N THR A 80 -1.01 -20.39 5.41
CA THR A 80 -1.56 -21.75 5.46
C THR A 80 -2.80 -21.86 4.59
N GLY A 81 -3.77 -20.95 4.74
CA GLY A 81 -4.99 -20.95 3.93
C GLY A 81 -4.73 -20.71 2.43
N VAL A 82 -3.74 -19.89 2.08
CA VAL A 82 -3.31 -19.71 0.67
C VAL A 82 -2.76 -21.01 0.11
N LEU A 83 -1.83 -21.63 0.82
CA LEU A 83 -1.23 -22.89 0.42
C LEU A 83 -2.30 -24.01 0.35
N ASP A 84 -3.38 -23.96 1.16
CA ASP A 84 -4.41 -25.00 1.18
C ASP A 84 -5.17 -24.97 -0.14
N ARG A 85 -5.63 -23.78 -0.51
CA ARG A 85 -6.29 -23.52 -1.80
C ARG A 85 -5.39 -23.85 -2.99
N MET A 86 -4.09 -23.58 -2.90
CA MET A 86 -3.15 -23.96 -3.96
C MET A 86 -2.99 -25.49 -4.07
N SER A 87 -3.02 -26.21 -2.95
CA SER A 87 -2.98 -27.68 -2.93
C SER A 87 -4.27 -28.29 -3.48
N GLU A 88 -5.44 -27.76 -3.08
CA GLU A 88 -6.76 -28.19 -3.59
C GLU A 88 -6.88 -28.02 -5.11
N ARG A 89 -6.23 -26.98 -5.65
CA ARG A 89 -6.16 -26.72 -7.09
C ARG A 89 -5.09 -27.54 -7.82
N GLY A 90 -4.36 -28.40 -7.10
CA GLY A 90 -3.30 -29.23 -7.65
C GLY A 90 -2.12 -28.43 -8.18
N LEU A 91 -1.87 -27.21 -7.69
CA LEU A 91 -0.69 -26.41 -8.06
C LEU A 91 0.55 -26.84 -7.28
N ILE A 92 0.34 -27.19 -6.02
CA ILE A 92 1.39 -27.65 -5.10
C ILE A 92 0.96 -28.97 -4.43
N ARG A 93 1.94 -29.71 -3.91
CA ARG A 93 1.72 -30.79 -2.94
C ARG A 93 2.46 -30.44 -1.64
N ARG A 94 1.97 -30.98 -0.54
CA ARG A 94 2.53 -30.75 0.79
C ARG A 94 2.90 -32.06 1.45
N GLU A 95 4.09 -32.08 2.05
CA GLU A 95 4.60 -33.27 2.73
C GLU A 95 5.21 -32.90 4.07
N ARG A 96 5.06 -33.80 5.05
CA ARG A 96 5.77 -33.65 6.32
C ARG A 96 7.26 -33.91 6.07
N ASP A 97 8.11 -33.07 6.65
CA ASP A 97 9.55 -33.29 6.60
C ASP A 97 9.91 -34.65 7.23
N ALA A 98 10.90 -35.32 6.64
CA ALA A 98 11.30 -36.67 7.03
C ALA A 98 12.01 -36.73 8.40
N GLN A 99 12.69 -35.65 8.80
CA GLN A 99 13.45 -35.53 10.05
C GLN A 99 12.61 -34.84 11.14
N ASP A 100 11.83 -33.82 10.78
CA ASP A 100 10.92 -33.14 11.71
C ASP A 100 9.50 -33.03 11.15
N ARG A 101 8.62 -33.96 11.58
CA ARG A 101 7.21 -34.00 11.15
C ARG A 101 6.41 -32.75 11.51
N ARG A 102 6.93 -31.83 12.33
CA ARG A 102 6.29 -30.52 12.59
C ARG A 102 6.40 -29.60 11.38
N ILE A 103 7.42 -29.78 10.54
CA ILE A 103 7.68 -28.98 9.35
C ILE A 103 6.84 -29.51 8.18
N TRP A 104 6.15 -28.60 7.50
CA TRP A 104 5.52 -28.84 6.21
C TRP A 104 6.42 -28.31 5.09
N ARG A 105 6.82 -29.19 4.19
CA ARG A 105 7.48 -28.85 2.93
C ARG A 105 6.47 -28.74 1.80
N ILE A 106 6.67 -27.73 0.98
CA ILE A 106 5.80 -27.38 -0.13
C ILE A 106 6.54 -27.64 -1.43
N TRP A 107 5.93 -28.42 -2.32
CA TRP A 107 6.52 -28.80 -3.60
C TRP A 107 5.61 -28.39 -4.76
N LEU A 108 6.19 -27.99 -5.88
CA LEU A 108 5.45 -27.79 -7.13
C LEU A 108 4.99 -29.13 -7.71
N THR A 109 3.78 -29.10 -8.26
CA THR A 109 3.32 -30.12 -9.22
C THR A 109 3.68 -29.68 -10.64
N ASP A 110 3.47 -30.56 -11.62
CA ASP A 110 3.61 -30.19 -13.04
C ASP A 110 2.70 -29.00 -13.43
N ALA A 111 1.50 -28.90 -12.85
CA ALA A 111 0.61 -27.78 -13.09
C ALA A 111 1.18 -26.47 -12.52
N GLY A 112 1.79 -26.51 -11.34
CA GLY A 112 2.48 -25.37 -10.73
C GLY A 112 3.71 -24.93 -11.54
N ARG A 113 4.49 -25.89 -12.06
CA ARG A 113 5.66 -25.60 -12.90
C ARG A 113 5.29 -24.93 -14.22
N LYS A 114 4.22 -25.38 -14.89
CA LYS A 114 3.76 -24.79 -16.16
C LYS A 114 3.47 -23.29 -16.09
N PHE A 115 3.13 -22.77 -14.91
CA PHE A 115 2.90 -21.32 -14.74
C PHE A 115 4.18 -20.48 -14.85
N GLU A 116 5.36 -21.07 -14.73
CA GLU A 116 6.65 -20.37 -14.89
C GLU A 116 6.85 -19.87 -16.33
N GLU A 117 6.24 -20.53 -17.31
CA GLU A 117 6.29 -20.11 -18.71
C GLU A 117 5.27 -18.99 -19.02
N ILE A 118 4.23 -18.86 -18.19
CA ILE A 118 3.06 -18.02 -18.48
C ILE A 118 3.09 -16.71 -17.70
N LEU A 119 3.39 -16.77 -16.40
CA LEU A 119 3.20 -15.64 -15.50
C LEU A 119 4.35 -14.61 -15.50
N PRO A 120 5.64 -15.00 -15.59
CA PRO A 120 6.75 -14.05 -15.72
C PRO A 120 6.65 -13.07 -16.90
N PRO A 121 6.23 -13.49 -18.11
CA PRO A 121 5.95 -12.55 -19.20
C PRO A 121 4.87 -11.52 -18.83
N LEU A 122 3.77 -11.95 -18.20
CA LEU A 122 2.68 -11.05 -17.81
C LEU A 122 3.11 -10.00 -16.78
N ALA A 123 3.93 -10.40 -15.80
CA ALA A 123 4.49 -9.49 -14.81
C ALA A 123 5.50 -8.51 -15.44
N THR A 124 6.31 -9.01 -16.37
CA THR A 124 7.29 -8.21 -17.13
C THR A 124 6.59 -7.14 -17.97
N GLU A 125 5.55 -7.50 -18.72
CA GLU A 125 4.76 -6.55 -19.50
C GLU A 125 4.15 -5.45 -18.63
N LEU A 126 3.55 -5.80 -17.50
CA LEU A 126 2.97 -4.82 -16.58
C LEU A 126 4.05 -3.89 -16.02
N ARG A 127 5.20 -4.45 -15.62
CA ARG A 127 6.34 -3.67 -15.13
C ARG A 127 6.85 -2.71 -16.20
N ASP A 128 7.02 -3.18 -17.43
CA ASP A 128 7.60 -2.40 -18.51
C ASP A 128 6.65 -1.26 -18.92
N ALA A 129 5.35 -1.52 -18.96
CA ALA A 129 4.33 -0.49 -19.14
C ALA A 129 4.36 0.53 -17.99
N ALA A 130 4.44 0.07 -16.73
CA ALA A 130 4.54 0.96 -15.57
C ALA A 130 5.80 1.84 -15.61
N LEU A 131 6.94 1.31 -16.08
CA LEU A 131 8.23 2.02 -16.14
C LEU A 131 8.45 2.81 -17.43
N GLN A 132 7.46 2.85 -18.34
CA GLN A 132 7.57 3.55 -19.60
C GLN A 132 7.91 5.03 -19.38
N GLY A 133 8.90 5.54 -20.13
CA GLY A 133 9.36 6.94 -20.02
C GLY A 133 10.25 7.24 -18.80
N ILE A 134 10.58 6.26 -17.96
CA ILE A 134 11.59 6.41 -16.89
C ILE A 134 12.92 5.81 -17.39
N SER A 135 14.00 6.60 -17.41
CA SER A 135 15.32 6.16 -17.85
C SER A 135 15.92 5.10 -16.93
N ILE A 136 16.82 4.25 -17.44
CA ILE A 136 17.48 3.20 -16.64
C ILE A 136 18.20 3.78 -15.41
N PRO A 137 19.01 4.85 -15.50
CA PRO A 137 19.64 5.44 -14.33
C PRO A 137 18.63 5.91 -13.27
N ASN A 138 17.50 6.50 -13.70
CA ASN A 138 16.45 6.93 -12.78
C ASN A 138 15.76 5.73 -12.11
N ARG A 139 15.63 4.59 -12.79
CA ARG A 139 15.08 3.35 -12.20
C ARG A 139 16.01 2.79 -11.13
N GLU A 140 17.32 2.76 -11.40
CA GLU A 140 18.34 2.31 -10.45
C GLU A 140 18.37 3.23 -9.22
N GLN A 141 18.38 4.55 -9.44
CA GLN A 141 18.36 5.52 -8.35
C GLN A 141 17.06 5.44 -7.54
N LEU A 142 15.90 5.29 -8.19
CA LEU A 142 14.62 5.04 -7.52
C LEU A 142 14.68 3.77 -6.65
N SER A 143 15.27 2.69 -7.16
CA SER A 143 15.45 1.44 -6.42
C SER A 143 16.24 1.68 -5.13
N THR A 144 17.39 2.38 -5.22
CA THR A 144 18.22 2.72 -4.05
C THR A 144 17.50 3.62 -3.05
N ILE A 145 16.71 4.58 -3.52
CA ILE A 145 15.88 5.44 -2.66
C ILE A 145 14.85 4.60 -1.90
N VAL A 146 14.12 3.73 -2.61
CA VAL A 146 13.11 2.83 -2.03
C VAL A 146 13.74 1.91 -0.97
N ASP A 147 14.92 1.35 -1.21
CA ASP A 147 15.60 0.49 -0.25
C ASP A 147 15.97 1.24 1.04
N ARG A 148 16.45 2.49 0.92
CA ARG A 148 16.71 3.36 2.08
C ARG A 148 15.42 3.71 2.84
N MET A 149 14.33 4.00 2.14
CA MET A 149 13.03 4.25 2.80
C MET A 149 12.54 3.04 3.60
N ILE A 150 12.74 1.82 3.08
CA ILE A 150 12.40 0.58 3.82
C ILE A 150 13.26 0.47 5.09
N ALA A 151 14.59 0.67 4.95
CA ALA A 151 15.53 0.69 6.07
C ALA A 151 15.12 1.69 7.16
N ASN A 152 14.78 2.91 6.75
CA ASN A 152 14.37 3.99 7.65
C ASN A 152 13.09 3.68 8.44
N LEU A 153 12.19 2.87 7.88
CA LEU A 153 10.95 2.46 8.56
C LEU A 153 11.16 1.27 9.52
N GLY A 154 12.41 0.82 9.69
CA GLY A 154 12.83 -0.17 10.68
C GLY A 154 12.79 -1.62 10.19
N GLU A 155 12.82 -1.83 8.88
CA GLU A 155 13.00 -3.16 8.27
C GLU A 155 14.23 -3.11 7.36
N SER A 156 15.12 -4.11 7.42
CA SER A 156 16.20 -4.18 6.43
C SER A 156 15.61 -4.55 5.06
N PRO A 157 15.96 -3.84 3.97
CA PRO A 157 15.53 -4.23 2.64
C PRO A 157 16.07 -5.64 2.35
N ILE A 158 15.17 -6.59 2.10
CA ILE A 158 15.56 -7.93 1.67
C ILE A 158 15.94 -7.81 0.19
N ILE A 159 17.23 -7.63 -0.07
CA ILE A 159 17.78 -7.63 -1.42
C ILE A 159 18.40 -9.01 -1.65
N HIS A 160 17.75 -9.83 -2.48
CA HIS A 160 18.40 -11.02 -2.98
C HIS A 160 19.12 -10.66 -4.28
N PRO A 161 20.40 -11.02 -4.46
CA PRO A 161 21.05 -10.91 -5.76
C PRO A 161 20.16 -11.61 -6.79
N ALA A 162 19.69 -10.88 -7.79
CA ALA A 162 18.84 -11.44 -8.84
C ALA A 162 19.34 -10.96 -10.19
N GLU A 163 19.60 -11.93 -11.05
CA GLU A 163 19.98 -11.72 -12.44
C GLU A 163 18.84 -12.22 -13.35
N GLY A 164 18.67 -11.58 -14.50
CA GLY A 164 17.64 -11.98 -15.46
C GLY A 164 16.21 -11.82 -14.92
N TRP A 165 15.38 -12.86 -15.09
CA TRP A 165 13.96 -12.79 -14.74
C TRP A 165 13.72 -12.80 -13.23
N GLU A 166 14.65 -13.26 -12.38
CA GLU A 166 14.42 -13.29 -10.93
C GLU A 166 14.24 -11.88 -10.32
N ALA A 167 14.70 -10.83 -11.02
CA ALA A 167 14.50 -9.44 -10.62
C ALA A 167 13.02 -9.01 -10.63
N ILE A 168 12.13 -9.76 -11.32
CA ILE A 168 10.68 -9.52 -11.25
C ILE A 168 10.01 -10.17 -10.05
N PHE A 169 10.73 -10.99 -9.26
CA PHE A 169 10.15 -11.69 -8.12
C PHE A 169 10.23 -10.87 -6.84
N ALA A 170 9.36 -11.19 -5.88
CA ALA A 170 9.52 -10.68 -4.53
C ALA A 170 10.76 -11.34 -3.92
N PRO A 171 11.57 -10.62 -3.13
CA PRO A 171 11.40 -9.23 -2.69
C PRO A 171 11.99 -8.16 -3.62
N ASN A 172 12.67 -8.55 -4.70
CA ASN A 172 13.50 -7.64 -5.51
C ASN A 172 12.71 -6.64 -6.37
N ASN A 173 11.53 -7.02 -6.83
CA ASN A 173 10.74 -6.16 -7.73
C ASN A 173 10.23 -4.89 -7.03
N LEU A 174 10.25 -3.78 -7.77
CA LEU A 174 9.84 -2.47 -7.29
C LEU A 174 8.38 -2.45 -6.79
N GLY A 175 7.47 -3.19 -7.43
CA GLY A 175 6.06 -3.23 -7.03
C GLY A 175 5.86 -3.80 -5.62
N TYR A 176 6.58 -4.87 -5.28
CA TYR A 176 6.61 -5.44 -3.94
C TYR A 176 7.21 -4.47 -2.92
N ARG A 177 8.36 -3.85 -3.24
CA ARG A 177 9.01 -2.88 -2.34
C ARG A 177 8.16 -1.64 -2.09
N MET A 178 7.46 -1.13 -3.11
CA MET A 178 6.48 -0.04 -2.94
C MET A 178 5.31 -0.44 -2.04
N LYS A 179 4.79 -1.67 -2.19
CA LYS A 179 3.78 -2.21 -1.28
C LYS A 179 4.31 -2.30 0.14
N LEU A 180 5.56 -2.74 0.32
CA LEU A 180 6.19 -2.82 1.63
C LEU A 180 6.32 -1.45 2.29
N ILE A 181 6.82 -0.43 1.57
CA ILE A 181 6.86 0.95 2.07
C ILE A 181 5.46 1.44 2.48
N ALA A 182 4.44 1.20 1.65
CA ALA A 182 3.07 1.62 1.97
C ALA A 182 2.55 0.94 3.25
N GLN A 183 2.86 -0.35 3.45
CA GLN A 183 2.49 -1.11 4.65
C GLN A 183 3.22 -0.62 5.90
N LEU A 184 4.55 -0.46 5.81
CA LEU A 184 5.38 0.02 6.91
C LEU A 184 5.01 1.45 7.30
N GLY A 185 4.85 2.34 6.31
CA GLY A 185 4.42 3.72 6.54
C GLY A 185 3.03 3.77 7.19
N THR A 186 2.09 2.92 6.76
CA THR A 186 0.77 2.83 7.40
C THR A 186 0.86 2.34 8.85
N ARG A 187 1.71 1.34 9.14
CA ARG A 187 1.93 0.83 10.49
C ARG A 187 2.55 1.89 11.40
N ARG A 188 3.66 2.50 10.98
CA ARG A 188 4.31 3.58 11.73
C ARG A 188 3.38 4.76 11.98
N PHE A 189 2.57 5.12 10.99
CA PHE A 189 1.59 6.18 11.18
C PHE A 189 0.46 5.80 12.13
N GLN A 190 0.04 4.54 12.14
CA GLN A 190 -0.91 4.04 13.12
C GLN A 190 -0.34 4.16 14.55
N ASP A 191 0.93 3.85 14.75
CA ASP A 191 1.61 4.00 16.05
C ASP A 191 1.62 5.48 16.49
N LEU A 192 1.96 6.40 15.57
CA LEU A 192 1.98 7.84 15.84
C LEU A 192 0.58 8.43 16.13
N LEU A 193 -0.48 7.81 15.61
CA LEU A 193 -1.86 8.22 15.81
C LEU A 193 -2.52 7.58 17.04
N GLU A 194 -1.92 6.52 17.60
CA GLU A 194 -2.43 5.79 18.77
C GLU A 194 -2.66 6.69 19.99
N PRO A 195 -1.77 7.64 20.36
CA PRO A 195 -2.00 8.53 21.50
C PRO A 195 -3.25 9.42 21.35
N PHE A 196 -3.68 9.67 20.11
CA PHE A 196 -4.91 10.42 19.80
C PHE A 196 -6.12 9.48 19.66
N GLY A 197 -5.93 8.17 19.80
CA GLY A 197 -6.89 7.11 19.51
C GLY A 197 -7.30 7.06 18.04
N LEU A 198 -6.53 7.65 17.12
CA LEU A 198 -6.90 7.79 15.72
C LEU A 198 -6.31 6.66 14.87
N THR A 199 -6.80 6.57 13.63
CA THR A 199 -6.29 5.65 12.62
C THR A 199 -5.84 6.47 11.41
N PRO A 200 -4.97 5.94 10.54
CA PRO A 200 -4.62 6.59 9.28
C PRO A 200 -5.85 6.98 8.46
N PHE A 201 -6.96 6.24 8.56
CA PHE A 201 -8.19 6.57 7.85
C PHE A 201 -8.92 7.77 8.47
N HIS A 202 -8.94 7.90 9.80
CA HIS A 202 -9.45 9.12 10.46
C HIS A 202 -8.64 10.35 10.06
N TRP A 203 -7.31 10.22 9.96
CA TRP A 203 -6.43 11.28 9.49
C TRP A 203 -6.82 11.80 8.11
N VAL A 204 -6.98 10.93 7.10
CA VAL A 204 -7.28 11.44 5.75
C VAL A 204 -8.66 12.09 5.68
N VAL A 205 -9.65 11.62 6.45
CA VAL A 205 -10.96 12.30 6.57
C VAL A 205 -10.79 13.70 7.17
N LEU A 206 -10.02 13.85 8.25
CA LEU A 206 -9.73 15.16 8.85
C LEU A 206 -8.99 16.07 7.87
N CYS A 207 -8.04 15.54 7.09
CA CYS A 207 -7.36 16.30 6.04
C CYS A 207 -8.32 16.84 4.98
N CYS A 208 -9.30 16.05 4.53
CA CYS A 208 -10.34 16.52 3.62
C CYS A 208 -11.11 17.67 4.26
N LEU A 209 -11.61 17.48 5.47
CA LEU A 209 -12.44 18.48 6.17
C LEU A 209 -11.68 19.76 6.54
N TRP A 210 -10.38 19.68 6.82
CA TRP A 210 -9.55 20.86 7.05
C TRP A 210 -9.23 21.63 5.76
N GLN A 211 -9.30 20.99 4.59
CA GLN A 211 -9.18 21.67 3.30
C GLN A 211 -10.51 22.34 2.93
N GLU A 212 -11.62 21.63 3.13
CA GLU A 212 -12.96 22.12 2.86
C GLU A 212 -13.93 21.49 3.86
N ASP A 213 -14.51 22.29 4.75
CA ASP A 213 -15.49 21.79 5.72
C ASP A 213 -16.89 21.70 5.11
N GLY A 214 -17.78 20.89 5.70
CA GLY A 214 -19.16 20.75 5.20
C GLY A 214 -19.28 19.91 3.92
N GLN A 215 -18.26 19.11 3.59
CA GLN A 215 -18.24 18.24 2.42
C GLN A 215 -19.32 17.16 2.47
N ALA A 216 -19.81 16.77 1.29
CA ALA A 216 -20.67 15.59 1.16
C ALA A 216 -19.86 14.30 1.40
N THR A 217 -20.52 13.28 1.96
CA THR A 217 -19.89 11.97 2.18
C THR A 217 -19.32 11.38 0.88
N SER A 218 -20.01 11.58 -0.25
CA SER A 218 -19.54 11.14 -1.58
C SER A 218 -18.26 11.86 -2.00
N SER A 219 -18.18 13.18 -1.81
CA SER A 219 -16.99 13.98 -2.15
C SER A 219 -15.77 13.57 -1.32
N ILE A 220 -15.95 13.27 -0.04
CA ILE A 220 -14.88 12.70 0.79
C ILE A 220 -14.45 11.34 0.21
N GLY A 221 -15.39 10.45 -0.12
CA GLY A 221 -15.08 9.14 -0.71
C GLY A 221 -14.31 9.23 -2.04
N GLU A 222 -14.70 10.16 -2.91
CA GLU A 222 -14.03 10.46 -4.19
C GLU A 222 -12.60 10.97 -3.95
N ASN A 223 -12.42 11.93 -3.05
CA ASN A 223 -11.11 12.48 -2.68
C ASN A 223 -10.17 11.41 -2.09
N LEU A 224 -10.72 10.44 -1.36
CA LEU A 224 -9.97 9.33 -0.79
C LEU A 224 -9.73 8.18 -1.78
N GLN A 225 -10.32 8.23 -2.98
CA GLN A 225 -10.41 7.10 -3.91
C GLN A 225 -10.91 5.80 -3.24
N GLN A 226 -11.81 5.96 -2.26
CA GLN A 226 -12.40 4.90 -1.47
C GLN A 226 -13.92 4.99 -1.66
N VAL A 227 -14.46 4.21 -2.61
CA VAL A 227 -15.90 4.14 -2.86
C VAL A 227 -16.44 2.85 -2.25
N GLY A 228 -17.17 2.93 -1.12
CA GLY A 228 -17.83 1.78 -0.49
C GLY A 228 -18.09 1.91 1.02
N GLY A 229 -18.95 1.04 1.57
CA GLY A 229 -19.59 1.12 2.90
C GLY A 229 -18.70 1.20 4.15
N THR A 230 -17.38 1.22 4.00
CA THR A 230 -16.40 1.45 5.08
C THR A 230 -16.37 2.91 5.54
N LEU A 231 -16.56 3.88 4.64
CA LEU A 231 -16.50 5.30 4.98
C LEU A 231 -17.61 5.70 5.96
N THR A 232 -18.83 5.18 5.78
CA THR A 232 -19.96 5.47 6.69
C THR A 232 -19.64 5.06 8.11
N GLY A 233 -19.15 3.83 8.32
CA GLY A 233 -18.79 3.35 9.65
C GLY A 233 -17.61 4.11 10.29
N VAL A 234 -16.68 4.62 9.48
CA VAL A 234 -15.62 5.53 9.97
C VAL A 234 -16.23 6.85 10.43
N LEU A 235 -17.08 7.47 9.61
CA LEU A 235 -17.73 8.73 9.95
C LEU A 235 -18.63 8.60 11.20
N ASP A 236 -19.30 7.46 11.37
CA ASP A 236 -20.07 7.18 12.59
C ASP A 236 -19.18 7.20 13.82
N ARG A 237 -18.07 6.44 13.82
CA ARG A 237 -17.10 6.43 14.93
C ARG A 237 -16.47 7.79 15.19
N MET A 238 -16.18 8.57 14.15
CA MET A 238 -15.66 9.93 14.32
C MET A 238 -16.70 10.87 14.92
N SER A 239 -17.98 10.68 14.60
CA SER A 239 -19.09 11.46 15.17
C SER A 239 -19.35 11.08 16.64
N GLU A 240 -19.33 9.79 16.97
CA GLU A 240 -19.45 9.29 18.35
C GLU A 240 -18.33 9.84 19.26
N ARG A 241 -17.15 10.05 18.70
CA ARG A 241 -16.01 10.66 19.38
C ARG A 241 -16.05 12.18 19.43
N GLY A 242 -17.09 12.79 18.90
CA GLY A 242 -17.27 14.24 18.90
C GLY A 242 -16.24 14.98 18.05
N LEU A 243 -15.59 14.34 17.07
CA LEU A 243 -14.63 15.01 16.18
C LEU A 243 -15.34 15.71 15.01
N ILE A 244 -16.44 15.12 14.56
CA ILE A 244 -17.27 15.64 13.46
C ILE A 244 -18.74 15.63 13.87
N ARG A 245 -19.55 16.43 13.18
CA ARG A 245 -21.01 16.35 13.21
C ARG A 245 -21.54 16.08 11.81
N ARG A 246 -22.66 15.37 11.74
CA ARG A 246 -23.30 14.96 10.48
C ARG A 246 -24.66 15.61 10.39
N GLU A 247 -24.93 16.25 9.26
CA GLU A 247 -26.21 16.93 9.01
C GLU A 247 -26.76 16.53 7.64
N ARG A 248 -28.09 16.43 7.54
CA ARG A 248 -28.74 16.24 6.24
C ARG A 248 -28.65 17.54 5.46
N ASP A 249 -28.32 17.43 4.17
CA ASP A 249 -28.32 18.60 3.30
C ASP A 249 -29.74 19.22 3.23
N ALA A 250 -29.79 20.54 3.21
CA ALA A 250 -31.04 21.30 3.26
C ALA A 250 -31.86 21.19 1.96
N GLN A 251 -31.19 20.98 0.82
CA GLN A 251 -31.80 20.88 -0.51
C GLN A 251 -32.06 19.41 -0.90
N ASP A 252 -31.18 18.48 -0.51
CA ASP A 252 -31.38 17.05 -0.72
C ASP A 252 -31.08 16.22 0.54
N ARG A 253 -32.14 15.84 1.27
CA ARG A 253 -32.03 15.05 2.51
C ARG A 253 -31.37 13.68 2.33
N ARG A 254 -31.17 13.21 1.09
CA ARG A 254 -30.42 11.97 0.82
C ARG A 254 -28.92 12.16 1.07
N ILE A 255 -28.43 13.40 0.96
CA ILE A 255 -27.02 13.75 1.14
C ILE A 255 -26.73 13.99 2.62
N TRP A 256 -25.65 13.39 3.11
CA TRP A 256 -25.05 13.71 4.40
C TRP A 256 -23.86 14.64 4.20
N ARG A 257 -23.92 15.81 4.85
CA ARG A 257 -22.79 16.73 4.99
C ARG A 257 -22.07 16.47 6.31
N ILE A 258 -20.76 16.55 6.24
CA ILE A 258 -19.86 16.29 7.36
C ILE A 258 -19.17 17.60 7.71
N TRP A 259 -19.26 17.98 8.98
CA TRP A 259 -18.68 19.21 9.50
C TRP A 259 -17.71 18.90 10.64
N LEU A 260 -16.66 19.69 10.78
CA LEU A 260 -15.80 19.65 11.95
C LEU A 260 -16.53 20.18 13.18
N THR A 261 -16.13 19.66 14.32
CA THR A 261 -16.39 20.25 15.64
C THR A 261 -15.14 21.01 16.10
N ASP A 262 -15.22 21.71 17.23
CA ASP A 262 -14.06 22.35 17.85
C ASP A 262 -12.94 21.32 18.14
N ALA A 263 -13.30 20.13 18.65
CA ALA A 263 -12.34 19.05 18.90
C ALA A 263 -11.66 18.55 17.61
N GLY A 264 -12.42 18.42 16.52
CA GLY A 264 -11.87 18.07 15.20
C GLY A 264 -10.96 19.15 14.62
N LEU A 265 -11.23 20.42 14.93
CA LEU A 265 -10.43 21.56 14.51
C LEU A 265 -9.14 21.70 15.32
N GLU A 266 -9.18 21.46 16.64
CA GLU A 266 -8.01 21.51 17.53
C GLU A 266 -6.92 20.51 17.11
N LEU A 267 -7.31 19.31 16.65
CA LEU A 267 -6.39 18.29 16.15
C LEU A 267 -5.50 18.76 14.98
N ARG A 268 -5.89 19.84 14.30
CA ARG A 268 -5.11 20.44 13.22
C ARG A 268 -3.78 21.02 13.71
N GLN A 269 -3.66 21.37 14.98
CA GLN A 269 -2.43 21.93 15.53
C GLN A 269 -1.38 20.85 15.84
N THR A 270 -1.82 19.61 16.05
CA THR A 270 -0.96 18.52 16.56
C THR A 270 -0.74 17.42 15.54
N LEU A 271 -1.78 16.93 14.87
CA LEU A 271 -1.66 15.77 13.98
C LEU A 271 -0.75 16.00 12.75
N PRO A 272 -0.67 17.20 12.13
CA PRO A 272 0.28 17.43 11.06
C PRO A 272 1.74 17.24 11.49
N MET A 273 2.07 17.45 12.77
CA MET A 273 3.42 17.19 13.28
C MET A 273 3.74 15.69 13.29
N ALA A 274 2.77 14.83 13.61
CA ALA A 274 2.93 13.38 13.50
C ALA A 274 3.15 12.93 12.04
N ALA A 275 2.45 13.54 11.08
CA ALA A 275 2.66 13.27 9.66
C ALA A 275 4.05 13.76 9.17
N LEU A 276 4.51 14.92 9.67
CA LEU A 276 5.87 15.42 9.41
C LEU A 276 6.94 14.50 9.99
N GLU A 277 6.76 14.02 11.22
CA GLU A 277 7.68 13.09 11.86
C GLU A 277 7.84 11.81 11.04
N LEU A 278 6.72 11.23 10.59
CA LEU A 278 6.75 10.07 9.69
C LEU A 278 7.49 10.37 8.37
N LEU A 279 7.21 11.53 7.76
CA LEU A 279 7.86 11.94 6.52
C LEU A 279 9.37 12.10 6.72
N GLN A 280 9.79 12.74 7.81
CA GLN A 280 11.20 12.94 8.15
C GLN A 280 11.91 11.62 8.39
N MET A 281 11.29 10.70 9.13
CA MET A 281 11.81 9.34 9.32
C MET A 281 11.98 8.66 7.97
N MET A 282 10.93 8.63 7.14
CA MET A 282 10.96 7.98 5.82
C MET A 282 12.02 8.56 4.88
N MET A 283 12.23 9.88 4.93
CA MET A 283 13.17 10.62 4.07
C MET A 283 14.55 10.83 4.69
N GLN A 284 14.83 10.21 5.83
CA GLN A 284 16.13 10.30 6.47
C GLN A 284 17.23 9.84 5.50
N ASP A 285 18.31 10.61 5.40
CA ASP A 285 19.45 10.35 4.51
C ASP A 285 19.10 10.25 3.00
N ILE A 286 17.99 10.88 2.58
CA ILE A 286 17.58 11.03 1.18
C ILE A 286 17.63 12.53 0.80
N SER A 287 18.47 12.89 -0.16
CA SER A 287 18.70 14.30 -0.54
C SER A 287 17.48 14.93 -1.23
N GLU A 288 17.43 16.27 -1.31
CA GLU A 288 16.34 16.97 -2.00
C GLU A 288 16.21 16.59 -3.48
N ASP A 289 17.33 16.37 -4.16
CA ASP A 289 17.35 15.89 -5.56
C ASP A 289 16.77 14.48 -5.68
N GLU A 290 17.10 13.60 -4.73
CA GLU A 290 16.57 12.25 -4.66
C GLU A 290 15.07 12.24 -4.34
N GLN A 291 14.61 13.08 -3.41
CA GLN A 291 13.19 13.26 -3.12
C GLN A 291 12.43 13.79 -4.35
N THR A 292 13.03 14.73 -5.08
CA THR A 292 12.48 15.26 -6.33
C THR A 292 12.37 14.17 -7.41
N LEU A 293 13.41 13.34 -7.56
CA LEU A 293 13.40 12.20 -8.46
C LEU A 293 12.32 11.20 -8.07
N LEU A 294 12.27 10.80 -6.79
CA LEU A 294 11.26 9.89 -6.24
C LEU A 294 9.86 10.39 -6.58
N SER A 295 9.57 11.66 -6.30
CA SER A 295 8.26 12.27 -6.60
C SER A 295 7.93 12.15 -8.09
N LYS A 296 8.85 12.56 -8.98
CA LYS A 296 8.64 12.50 -10.44
C LYS A 296 8.42 11.08 -10.94
N CYS A 297 9.19 10.11 -10.42
CA CYS A 297 9.06 8.71 -10.79
C CYS A 297 7.74 8.11 -10.31
N VAL A 298 7.33 8.37 -9.06
CA VAL A 298 6.05 7.91 -8.52
C VAL A 298 4.88 8.48 -9.32
N ASP A 299 4.90 9.78 -9.65
CA ASP A 299 3.85 10.41 -10.46
C ASP A 299 3.77 9.77 -11.86
N ARG A 300 4.92 9.53 -12.50
CA ARG A 300 4.96 8.86 -13.81
C ARG A 300 4.43 7.42 -13.73
N LEU A 301 4.82 6.67 -12.70
CA LEU A 301 4.34 5.29 -12.47
C LEU A 301 2.82 5.25 -12.28
N ILE A 302 2.26 6.18 -11.50
CA ILE A 302 0.81 6.30 -11.30
C ILE A 302 0.11 6.60 -12.63
N ALA A 303 0.62 7.56 -13.40
CA ALA A 303 0.06 7.92 -14.70
C ALA A 303 0.05 6.73 -15.66
N ASN A 304 1.20 6.05 -15.81
CA ASN A 304 1.31 4.89 -16.69
C ASN A 304 0.34 3.76 -16.28
N LEU A 305 0.22 3.46 -14.98
CA LEU A 305 -0.70 2.42 -14.50
C LEU A 305 -2.18 2.79 -14.57
N ALA A 306 -2.50 4.09 -14.66
CA ALA A 306 -3.87 4.54 -14.85
C ALA A 306 -4.34 4.37 -16.31
N GLU A 307 -3.40 4.36 -17.26
CA GLU A 307 -3.66 4.25 -18.70
C GLU A 307 -3.68 2.80 -19.23
N VAL A 308 -3.01 1.88 -18.53
CA VAL A 308 -2.93 0.43 -18.85
C VAL A 308 -4.10 -0.30 -18.23
#